data_AF-A0A8B8IQS4-F1
#
_entry.id   AF-A0A8B8IQS4-F1
#
_cell.length_a   1.000
_cell.length_b   1.000
_cell.length_c   1.000
_cell.angle_alpha   90.00
_cell.angle_beta   90.00
_cell.angle_gamma   90.00
#
_symmetry.space_group_name_H-M   'P 1'
#
loop_
_entity.id
_entity.type
_entity.pdbx_description
1 polymer ?
#
loop_
_entity_poly.entity_id
_entity_poly.type
_entity_poly.pdbx_seq_one_letter_code
_entity_poly.pdbx_strand_id
1 'polypeptide(L)'
;KRADGSPVFLRDIWPTRSEIQDVENKYVIPGMFKEVYEKIEQGSPSWQALDVPRGKLYCWDPNSTYIKRPPFFAGMTKDLPPIKSIPNARCLLLLGDSVTTDHISPAGSIARNSPAARLLASRGLTPREFNSYGSRRGNDAVMSRGTFANIRLDNRLAPRAGPRTAHQPSGDLMDIFDAADRYAKESVPLIAIVGKDYGSGSSRDWAAKGPFLLGIRAVIAESFERIHRSNLVGMGIMPLQFRSGENADSLGLNGTEVYTIDVPADLVPHQVLTVRVS
;
A
#
# COMPACT_ATOMS: atom_id res chain seq x y z
N LYS A 1 -44.53 -4.45 -11.06
CA LYS A 1 -45.80 -4.68 -11.79
C LYS A 1 -46.18 -3.38 -12.50
N ARG A 2 -46.80 -3.43 -13.69
CA ARG A 2 -47.31 -2.23 -14.36
C ARG A 2 -48.54 -1.70 -13.61
N ALA A 3 -49.04 -0.54 -14.00
CA ALA A 3 -50.23 0.08 -13.40
C ALA A 3 -51.48 -0.82 -13.47
N ASP A 4 -51.54 -1.76 -14.42
CA ASP A 4 -52.60 -2.76 -14.59
C ASP A 4 -52.39 -4.05 -13.77
N GLY A 5 -51.36 -4.13 -12.92
CA GLY A 5 -51.06 -5.31 -12.11
C GLY A 5 -50.26 -6.41 -12.81
N SER A 6 -49.95 -6.27 -14.11
CA SER A 6 -49.13 -7.24 -14.85
C SER A 6 -47.66 -7.24 -14.37
N PRO A 7 -46.94 -8.38 -14.40
CA PRO A 7 -45.53 -8.43 -14.05
C PRO A 7 -44.68 -7.62 -15.04
N VAL A 8 -43.64 -6.96 -14.52
CA VAL A 8 -42.61 -6.27 -15.32
C VAL A 8 -41.33 -7.09 -15.22
N PHE A 9 -40.75 -7.42 -16.36
CA PHE A 9 -39.51 -8.18 -16.48
C PHE A 9 -38.36 -7.29 -16.95
N LEU A 10 -37.12 -7.72 -16.75
CA LEU A 10 -35.93 -6.99 -17.21
C LEU A 10 -35.99 -6.67 -18.71
N ARG A 11 -36.46 -7.62 -19.53
CA ARG A 11 -36.64 -7.44 -20.98
C ARG A 11 -37.64 -6.33 -21.36
N ASP A 12 -38.54 -5.95 -20.44
CA ASP A 12 -39.55 -4.94 -20.70
C ASP A 12 -39.01 -3.51 -20.50
N ILE A 13 -37.83 -3.37 -19.89
CA ILE A 13 -37.23 -2.08 -19.51
C ILE A 13 -35.79 -1.91 -19.99
N TRP A 14 -35.15 -2.97 -20.49
CA TRP A 14 -33.80 -2.90 -21.01
C TRP A 14 -33.81 -2.27 -22.40
N PRO A 15 -33.17 -1.10 -22.60
CA PRO A 15 -33.19 -0.44 -23.89
C PRO A 15 -32.44 -1.27 -24.92
N THR A 16 -32.96 -1.27 -26.15
CA THR A 16 -32.28 -1.86 -27.29
C THR A 16 -31.07 -1.03 -27.69
N ARG A 17 -30.14 -1.63 -28.44
CA ARG A 17 -28.95 -0.92 -28.95
C ARG A 17 -29.33 0.28 -29.84
N SER A 18 -30.41 0.16 -30.63
CA SER A 18 -30.89 1.26 -31.49
C SER A 18 -31.38 2.44 -30.67
N GLU A 19 -32.19 2.19 -29.64
CA GLU A 19 -32.71 3.24 -28.76
C GLU A 19 -31.58 3.99 -28.03
N ILE A 20 -30.50 3.30 -27.64
CA ILE A 20 -29.31 3.93 -27.05
C ILE A 20 -28.61 4.82 -28.09
N GLN A 21 -28.38 4.32 -29.31
CA GLN A 21 -27.67 5.05 -30.36
C GLN A 21 -28.43 6.30 -30.83
N ASP A 22 -29.75 6.22 -30.93
CA ASP A 22 -30.60 7.36 -31.31
C ASP A 22 -30.51 8.49 -30.28
N VAL A 23 -30.51 8.16 -28.99
CA VAL A 23 -30.33 9.13 -27.90
C VAL A 23 -28.91 9.69 -27.89
N GLU A 24 -27.88 8.84 -28.05
CA GLU A 24 -26.48 9.28 -28.10
C GLU A 24 -26.24 10.27 -29.24
N ASN A 25 -26.65 9.93 -30.47
CA ASN A 25 -26.49 10.80 -31.64
C ASN A 25 -27.23 12.12 -31.51
N LYS A 26 -28.40 12.12 -30.84
CA LYS A 26 -29.24 13.30 -30.69
C LYS A 26 -28.73 14.25 -29.62
N TYR A 27 -28.23 13.72 -28.50
CA TYR A 27 -27.93 14.54 -27.33
C TYR A 27 -26.44 14.69 -27.03
N VAL A 28 -25.56 13.74 -27.38
CA VAL A 28 -24.11 13.84 -27.12
C VAL A 28 -23.42 14.59 -28.27
N ILE A 29 -23.54 15.91 -28.26
CA ILE A 29 -23.06 16.78 -29.33
C ILE A 29 -21.80 17.56 -28.95
N PRO A 30 -20.97 18.00 -29.92
CA PRO A 30 -19.73 18.74 -29.66
C PRO A 30 -19.90 20.00 -28.79
N GLY A 31 -21.05 20.66 -28.84
CA GLY A 31 -21.36 21.83 -28.01
C GLY A 31 -21.30 21.55 -26.50
N MET A 32 -21.73 20.37 -26.06
CA MET A 32 -21.64 19.98 -24.64
C MET A 32 -20.20 19.89 -24.17
N PHE A 33 -19.32 19.30 -25.00
CA PHE A 33 -17.90 19.20 -24.68
C PHE A 33 -17.29 20.59 -24.59
N LYS A 34 -17.56 21.46 -25.58
CA LYS A 34 -17.05 22.83 -25.57
C LYS A 34 -17.44 23.57 -24.29
N GLU A 35 -18.71 23.49 -23.88
CA GLU A 35 -19.17 24.14 -22.65
C GLU A 35 -18.48 23.62 -21.38
N VAL A 36 -18.32 22.30 -21.25
CA VAL A 36 -17.69 21.70 -20.07
C VAL A 36 -16.21 22.04 -20.00
N TYR A 37 -15.50 21.92 -21.12
CA TYR A 37 -14.05 22.14 -21.17
C TYR A 37 -13.67 23.62 -21.09
N GLU A 38 -14.52 24.56 -21.50
CA GLU A 38 -14.30 26.00 -21.31
C GLU A 38 -14.21 26.40 -19.83
N LYS A 39 -14.83 25.62 -18.93
CA LYS A 39 -14.93 25.93 -17.50
C LYS A 39 -14.10 25.00 -16.61
N ILE A 40 -13.45 23.98 -17.18
CA ILE A 40 -12.83 22.90 -16.39
C ILE A 40 -11.70 23.40 -15.48
N GLU A 41 -10.96 24.42 -15.91
CA GLU A 41 -9.85 25.00 -15.13
C GLU A 41 -10.33 26.04 -14.09
N GLN A 42 -11.53 26.58 -14.27
CA GLN A 42 -12.07 27.61 -13.37
C GLN A 42 -12.45 27.02 -12.01
N GLY A 43 -12.91 25.77 -11.98
CA GLY A 43 -13.40 25.12 -10.77
C GLY A 43 -14.61 25.84 -10.16
N SER A 44 -14.94 25.51 -8.91
CA SER A 44 -16.03 26.15 -8.16
C SER A 44 -15.57 27.47 -7.51
N PRO A 45 -16.50 28.35 -7.07
CA PRO A 45 -16.14 29.53 -6.27
C PRO A 45 -15.30 29.19 -5.03
N SER A 46 -15.59 28.05 -4.37
CA SER A 46 -14.78 27.57 -3.23
C SER A 46 -13.36 27.19 -3.63
N TRP A 47 -13.15 26.66 -4.83
CA TRP A 47 -11.81 26.35 -5.35
C TRP A 47 -11.01 27.63 -5.62
N GLN A 48 -11.64 28.62 -6.26
CA GLN A 48 -11.01 29.91 -6.56
C GLN A 48 -10.68 30.73 -5.31
N ALA A 49 -11.44 30.54 -4.24
CA ALA A 49 -11.25 31.23 -2.96
C ALA A 49 -10.12 30.63 -2.08
N LEU A 50 -9.47 29.54 -2.50
CA LEU A 50 -8.36 28.95 -1.76
C LEU A 50 -7.15 29.89 -1.77
N ASP A 51 -6.63 30.21 -0.59
CA ASP A 51 -5.37 30.92 -0.47
C ASP A 51 -4.20 29.97 -0.72
N VAL A 52 -3.30 30.35 -1.64
CA VAL A 52 -2.18 29.51 -2.08
C VAL A 52 -0.86 30.29 -1.95
N PRO A 53 0.14 29.77 -1.21
CA PRO A 53 1.44 30.40 -1.11
C PRO A 53 2.11 30.57 -2.48
N ARG A 54 2.76 31.71 -2.73
CA ARG A 54 3.46 32.01 -4.00
C ARG A 54 4.89 31.45 -4.10
N GLY A 55 5.36 30.76 -3.05
CA GLY A 55 6.73 30.22 -2.98
C GLY A 55 6.93 29.01 -3.89
N LYS A 56 8.16 28.85 -4.41
CA LYS A 56 8.54 27.63 -5.16
C LYS A 56 8.81 26.42 -4.25
N LEU A 57 9.17 26.68 -2.99
CA LEU A 57 9.40 25.64 -1.98
C LEU A 57 8.17 25.55 -1.07
N TYR A 58 7.71 24.33 -0.82
CA TYR A 58 6.56 24.09 0.05
C TYR A 58 6.90 24.39 1.51
N CYS A 59 6.11 25.25 2.15
CA CYS A 59 6.23 25.57 3.56
C CYS A 59 5.54 24.48 4.39
N TRP A 60 6.32 23.52 4.89
CA TRP A 60 5.80 22.42 5.70
C TRP A 60 5.25 22.92 7.04
N ASP A 61 3.97 22.70 7.30
CA ASP A 61 3.36 22.95 8.60
C ASP A 61 3.58 21.74 9.55
N PRO A 62 4.28 21.90 10.68
CA PRO A 62 4.50 20.81 11.64
C PRO A 62 3.23 20.34 12.38
N ASN A 63 2.15 21.15 12.35
CA ASN A 63 0.86 20.82 12.97
C ASN A 63 -0.10 20.12 11.99
N SER A 64 0.20 20.18 10.69
CA SER A 64 -0.61 19.53 9.66
C SER A 64 -0.67 18.02 9.88
N THR A 65 -1.89 17.49 9.90
CA THR A 65 -2.14 16.03 9.92
C THR A 65 -2.43 15.46 8.54
N TYR A 66 -2.37 16.28 7.48
CA TYR A 66 -2.66 15.88 6.09
C TYR A 66 -1.41 15.84 5.22
N ILE A 67 -0.59 16.89 5.28
CA ILE A 67 0.63 17.05 4.50
C ILE A 67 1.81 17.09 5.47
N LYS A 68 2.76 16.16 5.32
CA LYS A 68 3.98 16.06 6.14
C LYS A 68 5.18 15.80 5.23
N ARG A 69 6.33 16.38 5.58
CA ARG A 69 7.60 16.10 4.87
C ARG A 69 7.98 14.63 5.07
N PRO A 70 8.07 13.82 4.00
CA PRO A 70 8.43 12.42 4.12
C PRO A 70 9.94 12.24 4.31
N PRO A 71 10.38 11.15 4.97
CA PRO A 71 11.79 10.93 5.30
C PRO A 71 12.60 10.27 4.17
N PHE A 72 12.04 10.03 2.98
CA PHE A 72 12.67 9.23 1.91
C PHE A 72 14.07 9.69 1.48
N PHE A 73 14.34 10.99 1.57
CA PHE A 73 15.59 11.61 1.16
C PHE A 73 16.50 11.97 2.35
N ALA A 74 16.14 11.57 3.57
CA ALA A 74 16.95 11.84 4.75
C ALA A 74 18.29 11.07 4.67
N GLY A 75 19.40 11.79 4.80
CA GLY A 75 20.75 11.21 4.68
C GLY A 75 21.18 10.85 3.26
N MET A 76 20.42 11.26 2.22
CA MET A 76 20.80 11.02 0.83
C MET A 76 22.09 11.76 0.47
N THR A 77 23.05 11.01 -0.08
CA THR A 77 24.33 11.53 -0.58
C THR A 77 24.32 11.61 -2.10
N LYS A 78 25.22 12.43 -2.65
CA LYS A 78 25.43 12.50 -4.11
C LYS A 78 26.07 11.23 -4.65
N ASP A 79 27.08 10.72 -3.94
CA ASP A 79 27.76 9.49 -4.30
C ASP A 79 26.93 8.28 -3.86
N LEU A 80 26.90 7.25 -4.71
CA LEU A 80 26.13 6.05 -4.44
C LEU A 80 26.82 5.21 -3.35
N PRO A 81 26.11 4.81 -2.29
CA PRO A 81 26.66 3.89 -1.31
C PRO A 81 26.90 2.51 -1.95
N PRO A 82 27.84 1.70 -1.43
CA PRO A 82 28.00 0.34 -1.89
C PRO A 82 26.74 -0.48 -1.61
N ILE A 83 26.46 -1.42 -2.50
CA ILE A 83 25.40 -2.41 -2.30
C ILE A 83 25.78 -3.29 -1.11
N LYS A 84 24.82 -3.54 -0.22
CA LYS A 84 25.03 -4.33 1.00
C LYS A 84 24.09 -5.52 1.02
N SER A 85 24.59 -6.65 1.50
CA SER A 85 23.78 -7.79 1.92
C SER A 85 22.80 -7.39 3.03
N ILE A 86 21.76 -8.21 3.23
CA ILE A 86 20.79 -8.05 4.32
C ILE A 86 21.06 -9.15 5.35
N PRO A 87 21.86 -8.90 6.40
CA PRO A 87 22.18 -9.91 7.40
C PRO A 87 21.10 -9.99 8.47
N ASN A 88 20.85 -11.20 8.97
CA ASN A 88 20.06 -11.45 10.18
C ASN A 88 18.66 -10.80 10.21
N ALA A 89 17.98 -10.76 9.07
CA ALA A 89 16.65 -10.21 8.97
C ALA A 89 15.59 -11.10 9.62
N ARG A 90 14.51 -10.46 10.08
CA ARG A 90 13.32 -11.13 10.60
C ARG A 90 12.16 -11.03 9.61
N CYS A 91 11.33 -12.08 9.59
CA CYS A 91 10.11 -12.07 8.80
C CYS A 91 9.04 -11.26 9.53
N LEU A 92 8.67 -10.09 9.01
CA LEU A 92 7.58 -9.31 9.59
C LEU A 92 6.21 -9.93 9.26
N LEU A 93 6.11 -10.56 8.09
CA LEU A 93 4.87 -11.03 7.47
C LEU A 93 5.12 -12.33 6.73
N LEU A 94 4.36 -13.36 7.06
CA LEU A 94 4.25 -14.59 6.27
C LEU A 94 2.82 -14.69 5.74
N LEU A 95 2.64 -14.38 4.47
CA LEU A 95 1.32 -14.23 3.85
C LEU A 95 1.07 -15.32 2.79
N GLY A 96 -0.20 -15.60 2.53
CA GLY A 96 -0.62 -16.51 1.45
C GLY A 96 -0.65 -15.84 0.06
N ASP A 97 -1.48 -16.40 -0.81
CA ASP A 97 -1.66 -15.96 -2.19
C ASP A 97 -2.56 -14.72 -2.30
N SER A 98 -2.49 -14.05 -3.46
CA SER A 98 -3.41 -12.98 -3.88
C SER A 98 -3.52 -11.82 -2.88
N VAL A 99 -2.42 -11.49 -2.22
CA VAL A 99 -2.36 -10.33 -1.32
C VAL A 99 -2.43 -9.03 -2.14
N THR A 100 -3.63 -8.48 -2.24
CA THR A 100 -3.88 -7.23 -2.96
C THR A 100 -3.19 -5.99 -2.35
N THR A 101 -3.03 -4.93 -3.14
CA THR A 101 -2.57 -3.62 -2.62
C THR A 101 -3.51 -2.99 -1.59
N ASP A 102 -4.77 -3.43 -1.48
CA ASP A 102 -5.68 -3.00 -0.42
C ASP A 102 -5.38 -3.67 0.92
N HIS A 103 -4.84 -4.90 0.91
CA HIS A 103 -4.29 -5.51 2.10
C HIS A 103 -3.02 -4.79 2.57
N ILE A 104 -2.14 -4.41 1.62
CA ILE A 104 -0.86 -3.75 1.90
C ILE A 104 -1.06 -2.30 2.34
N SER A 105 -1.92 -1.54 1.65
CA SER A 105 -2.17 -0.12 1.88
C SER A 105 -3.67 0.16 1.77
N PRO A 106 -4.47 -0.13 2.81
CA PRO A 106 -5.91 0.17 2.81
C PRO A 106 -6.17 1.65 2.56
N ALA A 107 -7.26 1.97 1.84
CA ALA A 107 -7.63 3.35 1.51
C ALA A 107 -8.89 3.82 2.26
N GLY A 108 -9.64 2.90 2.87
CA GLY A 108 -10.90 3.17 3.56
C GLY A 108 -10.73 3.82 4.93
N SER A 109 -11.77 3.69 5.76
CA SER A 109 -11.83 4.27 7.10
C SER A 109 -10.73 3.75 8.03
N ILE A 110 -10.27 4.61 8.93
CA ILE A 110 -9.27 4.26 9.95
C ILE A 110 -9.95 3.60 11.15
N ALA A 111 -9.57 2.36 11.46
CA ALA A 111 -10.12 1.63 12.61
C ALA A 111 -9.71 2.28 13.95
N ARG A 112 -10.64 2.40 14.89
CA ARG A 112 -10.45 3.14 16.16
C ARG A 112 -9.33 2.59 17.05
N ASN A 113 -9.06 1.29 16.96
CA ASN A 113 -8.03 0.59 17.71
C ASN A 113 -6.69 0.47 16.97
N SER A 114 -6.54 1.12 15.81
CA SER A 114 -5.32 1.02 14.98
C SER A 114 -4.20 1.95 15.45
N PRO A 115 -2.94 1.68 15.06
CA PRO A 115 -1.82 2.60 15.29
C PRO A 115 -2.06 4.01 14.73
N ALA A 116 -2.69 4.12 13.56
CA ALA A 116 -3.02 5.39 12.95
C ALA A 116 -4.03 6.19 13.76
N ALA A 117 -5.05 5.53 14.33
CA ALA A 117 -6.00 6.16 15.24
C ALA A 117 -5.32 6.68 16.51
N ARG A 118 -4.38 5.90 17.10
CA ARG A 118 -3.60 6.36 18.27
C ARG A 118 -2.79 7.61 17.97
N LEU A 119 -2.17 7.71 16.78
CA LEU A 119 -1.44 8.90 16.33
C LEU A 119 -2.36 10.11 16.13
N LEU A 120 -3.51 9.93 15.48
CA LEU A 120 -4.43 11.04 15.22
C LEU A 120 -5.08 11.53 16.52
N ALA A 121 -5.43 10.62 17.43
CA ALA A 121 -5.94 10.96 18.75
C ALA A 121 -4.90 11.72 19.59
N SER A 122 -3.61 11.35 19.53
CA SER A 122 -2.55 12.09 20.24
C SER A 122 -2.31 13.50 19.65
N ARG A 123 -2.81 13.77 18.44
CA ARG A 123 -2.86 15.09 17.80
C ARG A 123 -4.18 15.83 18.07
N GLY A 124 -5.04 15.32 18.93
CA GLY A 124 -6.30 15.96 19.34
C GLY A 124 -7.50 15.69 18.44
N LEU A 125 -7.41 14.78 17.46
CA LEU A 125 -8.53 14.47 16.57
C LEU A 125 -9.48 13.43 17.18
N THR A 126 -10.77 13.61 16.94
CA THR A 126 -11.81 12.62 17.26
C THR A 126 -11.98 11.61 16.12
N PRO A 127 -12.59 10.43 16.37
CA PRO A 127 -12.82 9.43 15.33
C PRO A 127 -13.59 9.92 14.10
N ARG A 128 -14.46 10.93 14.25
CA ARG A 128 -15.19 11.53 13.12
C ARG A 128 -14.28 12.34 12.20
N GLU A 129 -13.17 12.87 12.73
CA GLU A 129 -12.21 13.72 12.03
C GLU A 129 -11.04 12.93 11.44
N PHE A 130 -10.92 11.63 11.74
CA PHE A 130 -9.87 10.78 11.20
C PHE A 130 -9.87 10.74 9.67
N ASN A 131 -11.06 10.81 9.07
CA ASN A 131 -11.25 10.66 7.63
C ASN A 131 -10.77 9.27 7.16
N SER A 132 -10.40 9.10 5.89
CA SER A 132 -9.92 7.84 5.33
C SER A 132 -8.39 7.80 5.19
N TYR A 133 -7.80 6.61 5.12
CA TYR A 133 -6.39 6.45 4.77
C TYR A 133 -6.08 7.10 3.40
N GLY A 134 -6.99 7.00 2.43
CA GLY A 134 -6.85 7.65 1.13
C GLY A 134 -6.67 9.17 1.23
N SER A 135 -7.39 9.82 2.15
CA SER A 135 -7.25 11.27 2.39
C SER A 135 -5.94 11.66 3.10
N ARG A 136 -5.27 10.70 3.75
CA ARG A 136 -4.06 10.93 4.57
C ARG A 136 -2.77 10.57 3.83
N ARG A 137 -2.83 10.33 2.51
CA ARG A 137 -1.67 9.95 1.67
C ARG A 137 -0.51 10.94 1.66
N GLY A 138 -0.76 12.21 1.98
CA GLY A 138 0.28 13.24 2.14
C GLY A 138 1.03 13.16 3.48
N ASN A 139 0.64 12.26 4.39
CA ASN A 139 1.23 12.13 5.72
C ASN A 139 1.83 10.74 5.94
N ASP A 140 3.15 10.64 5.83
CA ASP A 140 3.87 9.38 5.98
C ASP A 140 3.73 8.72 7.36
N ALA A 141 3.50 9.52 8.41
CA ALA A 141 3.34 8.99 9.76
C ALA A 141 2.01 8.24 9.91
N VAL A 142 0.95 8.69 9.21
CA VAL A 142 -0.35 8.00 9.18
C VAL A 142 -0.29 6.81 8.24
N MET A 143 0.31 6.97 7.07
CA MET A 143 0.34 5.92 6.05
C MET A 143 1.22 4.73 6.42
N SER A 144 2.37 4.95 7.06
CA SER A 144 3.19 3.85 7.62
C SER A 144 2.40 3.06 8.68
N ARG A 145 1.67 3.75 9.56
CA ARG A 145 0.76 3.13 10.55
C ARG A 145 -0.45 2.42 9.94
N GLY A 146 -0.84 2.81 8.72
CA GLY A 146 -1.88 2.16 7.93
C GLY A 146 -1.37 1.01 7.08
N THR A 147 -0.05 0.82 6.96
CA THR A 147 0.53 -0.23 6.12
C THR A 147 0.28 -1.59 6.77
N PHE A 148 -0.28 -2.51 5.99
CA PHE A 148 -0.80 -3.81 6.44
C PHE A 148 -1.86 -3.71 7.55
N ALA A 149 -2.52 -2.55 7.69
CA ALA A 149 -3.56 -2.34 8.69
C ALA A 149 -4.95 -2.86 8.29
N ASN A 150 -5.04 -3.68 7.22
CA ASN A 150 -6.30 -4.23 6.76
C ASN A 150 -6.80 -5.31 7.73
N ILE A 151 -8.05 -5.19 8.17
CA ILE A 151 -8.66 -6.12 9.13
C ILE A 151 -8.83 -7.54 8.60
N ARG A 152 -8.72 -7.74 7.29
CA ARG A 152 -8.81 -9.05 6.62
C ARG A 152 -7.46 -9.64 6.25
N LEU A 153 -6.35 -8.98 6.61
CA LEU A 153 -5.03 -9.51 6.34
C LEU A 153 -4.86 -10.86 7.05
N ASP A 154 -4.52 -11.90 6.30
CA ASP A 154 -4.23 -13.22 6.84
C ASP A 154 -2.71 -13.42 6.91
N ASN A 155 -2.17 -13.33 8.13
CA ASN A 155 -0.75 -13.46 8.40
C ASN A 155 -0.52 -14.73 9.21
N ARG A 156 0.23 -15.68 8.67
CA ARG A 156 0.52 -16.99 9.30
C ARG A 156 1.32 -16.86 10.60
N LEU A 157 1.93 -15.69 10.85
CA LEU A 157 2.60 -15.35 12.12
C LEU A 157 1.62 -14.88 13.23
N ALA A 158 0.33 -14.82 12.94
CA ALA A 158 -0.72 -14.44 13.88
C ALA A 158 -1.81 -15.54 13.94
N PRO A 159 -2.47 -15.73 15.09
CA PRO A 159 -3.44 -16.82 15.26
C PRO A 159 -4.77 -16.60 14.53
N ARG A 160 -5.06 -15.38 14.06
CA ARG A 160 -6.31 -15.01 13.37
C ARG A 160 -6.04 -13.89 12.38
N ALA A 161 -6.85 -13.84 11.32
CA ALA A 161 -6.87 -12.72 10.38
C ALA A 161 -7.05 -11.37 11.10
N GLY A 162 -6.25 -10.40 10.68
CA GLY A 162 -6.18 -9.06 11.24
C GLY A 162 -4.81 -8.41 11.01
N PRO A 163 -4.68 -7.12 11.35
CA PRO A 163 -3.49 -6.33 11.07
C PRO A 163 -2.38 -6.56 12.09
N ARG A 164 -2.12 -7.83 12.44
CA ARG A 164 -1.22 -8.23 13.53
C ARG A 164 -0.12 -9.17 13.05
N THR A 165 0.97 -9.17 13.80
CA THR A 165 2.08 -10.11 13.65
C THR A 165 2.68 -10.41 15.02
N ALA A 166 3.30 -11.57 15.16
CA ALA A 166 4.13 -11.86 16.32
C ALA A 166 5.49 -11.20 16.14
N HIS A 167 5.99 -10.55 17.17
CA HIS A 167 7.36 -10.06 17.23
C HIS A 167 8.30 -11.19 17.65
N GLN A 168 9.29 -11.54 16.84
CA GLN A 168 10.35 -12.48 17.20
C GLN A 168 11.56 -11.67 17.71
N PRO A 169 12.17 -12.03 18.85
CA PRO A 169 12.08 -13.33 19.50
C PRO A 169 11.02 -13.46 20.61
N SER A 170 10.34 -12.38 21.00
CA SER A 170 9.50 -12.39 22.22
C SER A 170 8.20 -13.20 22.10
N GLY A 171 7.68 -13.41 20.88
CA GLY A 171 6.37 -14.00 20.63
C GLY A 171 5.19 -13.06 20.87
N ASP A 172 5.45 -11.80 21.24
CA ASP A 172 4.40 -10.83 21.54
C ASP A 172 3.56 -10.52 20.30
N LEU A 173 2.24 -10.68 20.42
CA LEU A 173 1.31 -10.36 19.34
C LEU A 173 0.93 -8.88 19.37
N MET A 174 1.28 -8.14 18.32
CA MET A 174 1.07 -6.68 18.24
C MET A 174 0.62 -6.24 16.84
N ASP A 175 0.22 -4.96 16.70
CA ASP A 175 -0.07 -4.40 15.39
C ASP A 175 1.22 -4.37 14.54
N ILE A 176 1.09 -4.58 13.23
CA ILE A 176 2.26 -4.72 12.34
C ILE A 176 3.19 -3.50 12.39
N PHE A 177 2.63 -2.30 12.46
CA PHE A 177 3.42 -1.08 12.62
C PHE A 177 4.21 -1.07 13.93
N ASP A 178 3.62 -1.51 15.05
CA ASP A 178 4.29 -1.51 16.35
C ASP A 178 5.43 -2.54 16.38
N ALA A 179 5.24 -3.71 15.74
CA ALA A 179 6.29 -4.70 15.55
C ALA A 179 7.46 -4.14 14.73
N ALA A 180 7.15 -3.48 13.61
CA ALA A 180 8.15 -2.83 12.78
C ALA A 180 8.91 -1.72 13.53
N ASP A 181 8.22 -0.89 14.32
CA ASP A 181 8.83 0.16 15.15
C ASP A 181 9.74 -0.44 16.24
N ARG A 182 9.35 -1.58 16.82
CA ARG A 182 10.19 -2.31 17.77
C ARG A 182 11.45 -2.87 17.11
N TYR A 183 11.33 -3.55 15.98
CA TYR A 183 12.47 -4.04 15.21
C TYR A 183 13.41 -2.92 14.75
N ALA A 184 12.86 -1.75 14.39
CA ALA A 184 13.67 -0.58 14.06
C ALA A 184 14.54 -0.11 15.24
N LYS A 185 14.00 -0.11 16.47
CA LYS A 185 14.76 0.20 17.70
C LYS A 185 15.83 -0.86 18.00
N GLU A 186 15.55 -2.11 17.65
CA GLU A 186 16.48 -3.23 17.78
C GLU A 186 17.51 -3.27 16.61
N SER A 187 17.39 -2.36 15.63
CA SER A 187 18.25 -2.31 14.43
C SER A 187 18.24 -3.61 13.61
N VAL A 188 17.11 -4.30 13.58
CA VAL A 188 16.93 -5.56 12.86
C VAL A 188 16.29 -5.29 11.50
N PRO A 189 16.89 -5.76 10.38
CA PRO A 189 16.27 -5.62 9.07
C PRO A 189 15.07 -6.55 8.94
N LEU A 190 14.10 -6.16 8.11
CA LEU A 190 12.87 -6.92 7.93
C LEU A 190 12.70 -7.42 6.50
N ILE A 191 12.06 -8.57 6.37
CA ILE A 191 11.57 -9.11 5.11
C ILE A 191 10.09 -9.47 5.21
N ALA A 192 9.46 -9.71 4.06
CA ALA A 192 8.17 -10.38 3.99
C ALA A 192 8.27 -11.61 3.09
N ILE A 193 7.58 -12.69 3.46
CA ILE A 193 7.42 -13.89 2.63
C ILE A 193 5.96 -13.98 2.21
N VAL A 194 5.71 -14.16 0.91
CA VAL A 194 4.35 -14.10 0.34
C VAL A 194 4.16 -15.23 -0.67
N GLY A 195 2.92 -15.67 -0.85
CA GLY A 195 2.56 -16.61 -1.91
C GLY A 195 2.52 -15.96 -3.30
N LYS A 196 1.58 -16.40 -4.12
CA LYS A 196 1.38 -15.98 -5.51
C LYS A 196 0.68 -14.63 -5.61
N ASP A 197 0.89 -13.96 -6.75
CA ASP A 197 0.20 -12.75 -7.20
C ASP A 197 0.29 -11.60 -6.19
N TYR A 198 1.47 -11.44 -5.58
CA TYR A 198 1.70 -10.42 -4.57
C TYR A 198 1.54 -9.01 -5.16
N GLY A 199 0.65 -8.23 -4.55
CA GLY A 199 0.37 -6.84 -4.92
C GLY A 199 -0.64 -6.68 -6.04
N SER A 200 -1.58 -7.61 -6.18
CA SER A 200 -2.67 -7.49 -7.15
C SER A 200 -3.64 -6.35 -6.87
N GLY A 201 -4.35 -5.91 -7.91
CA GLY A 201 -5.38 -4.88 -7.82
C GLY A 201 -4.89 -3.46 -8.10
N SER A 202 -5.45 -2.48 -7.38
CA SER A 202 -5.28 -1.05 -7.67
C SER A 202 -3.82 -0.61 -7.56
N SER A 203 -3.35 0.20 -8.52
CA SER A 203 -2.02 0.82 -8.41
C SER A 203 -2.01 1.84 -7.26
N ARG A 204 -1.27 1.53 -6.20
CA ARG A 204 -1.09 2.38 -5.02
C ARG A 204 0.40 2.45 -4.68
N ASP A 205 0.99 3.63 -4.77
CA ASP A 205 2.40 3.87 -4.46
C ASP A 205 2.73 3.57 -2.99
N TRP A 206 1.79 3.85 -2.08
CA TRP A 206 1.88 3.51 -0.67
C TRP A 206 1.98 2.01 -0.37
N ALA A 207 1.59 1.15 -1.32
CA ALA A 207 1.85 -0.29 -1.19
C ALA A 207 3.35 -0.64 -1.29
N ALA A 208 4.22 0.28 -1.74
CA ALA A 208 5.69 0.11 -1.66
C ALA A 208 6.33 1.08 -0.66
N LYS A 209 5.86 2.34 -0.59
CA LYS A 209 6.36 3.33 0.39
C LYS A 209 6.10 2.91 1.83
N GLY A 210 4.94 2.30 2.09
CA GLY A 210 4.57 1.78 3.40
C GLY A 210 5.55 0.72 3.90
N PRO A 211 5.71 -0.42 3.19
CA PRO A 211 6.70 -1.46 3.54
C PRO A 211 8.12 -0.90 3.73
N PHE A 212 8.55 0.03 2.87
CA PHE A 212 9.85 0.69 2.99
C PHE A 212 10.01 1.41 4.34
N LEU A 213 8.99 2.19 4.75
CA LEU A 213 9.00 2.91 6.03
C LEU A 213 8.82 1.98 7.24
N LEU A 214 8.25 0.79 7.07
CA LEU A 214 8.26 -0.26 8.09
C LEU A 214 9.62 -0.93 8.23
N GLY A 215 10.60 -0.62 7.37
CA GLY A 215 11.93 -1.22 7.42
C GLY A 215 12.07 -2.52 6.63
N ILE A 216 11.07 -2.90 5.82
CA ILE A 216 11.20 -4.05 4.91
C ILE A 216 12.26 -3.74 3.85
N ARG A 217 13.22 -4.65 3.68
CA ARG A 217 14.34 -4.54 2.72
C ARG A 217 14.23 -5.52 1.56
N ALA A 218 13.54 -6.63 1.76
CA ALA A 218 13.23 -7.58 0.70
C ALA A 218 11.84 -8.19 0.88
N VAL A 219 11.24 -8.59 -0.23
CA VAL A 219 10.06 -9.44 -0.25
C VAL A 219 10.41 -10.69 -1.05
N ILE A 220 10.15 -11.86 -0.48
CA ILE A 220 10.34 -13.16 -1.14
C ILE A 220 8.94 -13.70 -1.47
N ALA A 221 8.58 -13.75 -2.75
CA ALA A 221 7.26 -14.20 -3.18
C ALA A 221 7.30 -15.33 -4.20
N GLU A 222 6.22 -16.10 -4.35
CA GLU A 222 6.11 -17.08 -5.45
C GLU A 222 5.92 -16.39 -6.80
N SER A 223 5.13 -15.32 -6.83
CA SER A 223 5.00 -14.44 -8.00
C SER A 223 4.58 -13.03 -7.58
N PHE A 224 4.88 -12.05 -8.44
CA PHE A 224 4.52 -10.65 -8.23
C PHE A 224 3.64 -10.15 -9.34
N GLU A 225 2.72 -9.26 -8.99
CA GLU A 225 2.02 -8.44 -9.97
C GLU A 225 2.91 -7.36 -10.55
N ARG A 226 2.80 -7.15 -11.88
CA ARG A 226 3.81 -6.41 -12.67
C ARG A 226 4.06 -4.99 -12.16
N ILE A 227 2.98 -4.26 -11.86
CA ILE A 227 3.05 -2.88 -11.38
C ILE A 227 3.63 -2.82 -9.97
N HIS A 228 3.19 -3.75 -9.10
CA HIS A 228 3.65 -3.78 -7.73
C HIS A 228 5.14 -4.11 -7.63
N ARG A 229 5.63 -5.08 -8.39
CA ARG A 229 7.06 -5.39 -8.52
C ARG A 229 7.88 -4.14 -8.87
N SER A 230 7.40 -3.36 -9.83
CA SER A 230 8.07 -2.12 -10.27
C SER A 230 8.10 -1.06 -9.16
N ASN A 231 7.01 -0.94 -8.38
CA ASN A 231 6.95 -0.01 -7.24
C ASN A 231 7.91 -0.41 -6.11
N LEU A 232 8.06 -1.71 -5.83
CA LEU A 232 9.03 -2.20 -4.83
C LEU A 232 10.46 -1.83 -5.23
N VAL A 233 10.84 -2.11 -6.49
CA VAL A 233 12.15 -1.72 -7.04
C VAL A 233 12.36 -0.21 -6.93
N GLY A 234 11.36 0.59 -7.32
CA GLY A 234 11.44 2.06 -7.23
C GLY A 234 11.62 2.61 -5.82
N MET A 235 11.21 1.86 -4.79
CA MET A 235 11.43 2.19 -3.38
C MET A 235 12.70 1.57 -2.78
N GLY A 236 13.47 0.82 -3.58
CA GLY A 236 14.67 0.13 -3.11
C GLY A 236 14.40 -1.12 -2.27
N ILE A 237 13.19 -1.70 -2.36
CA ILE A 237 12.87 -3.00 -1.76
C ILE A 237 13.15 -4.08 -2.80
N MET A 238 13.93 -5.10 -2.42
CA MET A 238 14.30 -6.19 -3.32
C MET A 238 13.14 -7.19 -3.51
N PRO A 239 12.57 -7.34 -4.72
CA PRO A 239 11.55 -8.34 -4.98
C PRO A 239 12.21 -9.66 -5.42
N LEU A 240 12.44 -10.54 -4.46
CA LEU A 240 12.96 -11.89 -4.69
C LEU A 240 11.82 -12.83 -5.03
N GLN A 241 12.02 -13.68 -6.03
CA GLN A 241 11.07 -14.72 -6.40
C GLN A 241 11.66 -16.09 -6.06
N PHE A 242 10.86 -16.98 -5.47
CA PHE A 242 11.25 -18.39 -5.32
C PHE A 242 11.56 -19.02 -6.68
N ARG A 243 12.39 -20.08 -6.70
CA ARG A 243 12.60 -20.83 -7.95
C ARG A 243 11.31 -21.53 -8.33
N SER A 244 11.21 -21.90 -9.61
CA SER A 244 10.06 -22.64 -10.12
C SER A 244 9.82 -23.92 -9.29
N GLY A 245 8.65 -24.04 -8.68
CA GLY A 245 8.26 -25.18 -7.85
C GLY A 245 8.64 -25.06 -6.36
N GLU A 246 9.37 -24.02 -5.97
CA GLU A 246 9.67 -23.72 -4.56
C GLU A 246 8.70 -22.69 -3.99
N ASN A 247 8.41 -22.81 -2.70
CA ASN A 247 7.68 -21.86 -1.88
C ASN A 247 8.01 -22.07 -0.38
N ALA A 248 7.43 -21.23 0.48
CA ALA A 248 7.63 -21.32 1.92
C ALA A 248 7.34 -22.71 2.48
N ASP A 249 6.21 -23.32 2.11
CA ASP A 249 5.80 -24.63 2.63
C ASP A 249 6.72 -25.77 2.16
N SER A 250 7.11 -25.78 0.88
CA SER A 250 8.03 -26.79 0.31
C SER A 250 9.44 -26.75 0.91
N LEU A 251 9.86 -25.57 1.37
CA LEU A 251 11.16 -25.33 2.01
C LEU A 251 11.09 -25.40 3.54
N GLY A 252 9.90 -25.68 4.11
CA GLY A 252 9.68 -25.77 5.55
C GLY A 252 9.80 -24.44 6.30
N LEU A 253 9.67 -23.31 5.60
CA LEU A 253 9.80 -21.96 6.17
C LEU A 253 8.52 -21.58 6.91
N ASN A 254 8.63 -21.32 8.21
CA ASN A 254 7.51 -20.90 9.05
C ASN A 254 7.59 -19.41 9.47
N GLY A 255 8.63 -18.71 9.04
CA GLY A 255 8.85 -17.28 9.26
C GLY A 255 9.45 -16.94 10.62
N THR A 256 9.72 -17.91 11.49
CA THR A 256 10.37 -17.67 12.80
C THR A 256 11.91 -17.65 12.72
N GLU A 257 12.45 -18.05 11.58
CA GLU A 257 13.87 -18.13 11.30
C GLU A 257 14.50 -16.73 11.15
N VAL A 258 15.82 -16.72 11.07
CA VAL A 258 16.64 -15.56 10.74
C VAL A 258 17.14 -15.70 9.30
N TYR A 259 16.98 -14.64 8.51
CA TYR A 259 17.23 -14.64 7.07
C TYR A 259 18.43 -13.76 6.72
N THR A 260 19.42 -14.31 6.03
CA THR A 260 20.54 -13.54 5.48
C THR A 260 20.51 -13.62 3.96
N ILE A 261 20.36 -12.48 3.29
CA ILE A 261 20.35 -12.36 1.83
C ILE A 261 21.72 -11.84 1.40
N ASP A 262 22.50 -12.70 0.75
CA ASP A 262 23.81 -12.34 0.23
C ASP A 262 23.68 -11.62 -1.11
N VAL A 263 24.18 -10.39 -1.19
CA VAL A 263 24.05 -9.53 -2.37
C VAL A 263 25.44 -9.21 -2.93
N PRO A 264 25.79 -9.68 -4.14
CA PRO A 264 27.07 -9.38 -4.77
C PRO A 264 27.13 -7.91 -5.24
N ALA A 265 28.34 -7.40 -5.43
CA ALA A 265 28.56 -6.03 -5.89
C ALA A 265 28.19 -5.85 -7.37
N ASP A 266 28.36 -6.90 -8.17
CA ASP A 266 28.13 -6.97 -9.61
C ASP A 266 26.78 -7.65 -9.94
N LEU A 267 25.69 -7.06 -9.43
CA LEU A 267 24.34 -7.56 -9.69
C LEU A 267 23.99 -7.49 -11.19
N VAL A 268 23.44 -8.59 -11.71
CA VAL A 268 22.84 -8.65 -13.05
C VAL A 268 21.31 -8.87 -12.99
N PRO A 269 20.55 -8.44 -14.00
CA PRO A 269 19.11 -8.70 -14.05
C PRO A 269 18.80 -10.19 -13.92
N HIS A 270 17.81 -10.53 -13.10
CA HIS A 270 17.35 -11.91 -12.85
C HIS A 270 18.40 -12.84 -12.22
N GLN A 271 19.47 -12.30 -11.62
CA GLN A 271 20.45 -13.09 -10.90
C GLN A 271 19.80 -13.88 -9.76
N VAL A 272 20.20 -15.13 -9.62
CA VAL A 272 19.81 -15.96 -8.48
C VAL A 272 20.70 -15.63 -7.30
N LEU A 273 20.08 -15.26 -6.18
CA LEU A 273 20.75 -14.96 -4.92
C LEU A 273 20.56 -16.09 -3.92
N THR A 274 21.53 -16.27 -3.03
CA THR A 274 21.44 -17.22 -1.92
C THR A 274 20.81 -16.53 -0.71
N VAL A 275 19.80 -17.17 -0.13
CA VAL A 275 19.21 -16.79 1.15
C VAL A 275 19.56 -17.87 2.16
N ARG A 276 20.35 -17.52 3.18
CA ARG A 276 20.71 -18.39 4.30
C ARG A 276 19.68 -18.24 5.40
N VAL A 277 19.25 -19.36 5.97
CA VAL A 277 18.21 -19.43 7.01
C VAL A 277 18.80 -20.13 8.24
N SER A 278 18.58 -19.57 9.43
CA SER A 278 19.07 -20.12 10.72
C SER A 278 18.07 -19.93 11.86
#